data_AF-D9PMU5-F1
#
_entry.id   AF-D9PMU5-F1
#
_cell.length_a   1.000
_cell.length_b   1.000
_cell.length_c   1.000
_cell.angle_alpha   90.00
_cell.angle_beta   90.00
_cell.angle_gamma   90.00
#
_symmetry.space_group_name_H-M   'P 1'
#
loop_
_entity.id
_entity.type
_entity.pdbx_description
1 polymer ?
#
loop_
_entity_poly.entity_id
_entity_poly.type
_entity_poly.pdbx_seq_one_letter_code
_entity_poly.pdbx_strand_id
1 'polypeptide(L)'
;MKRTSIILSVATLVALGGFAIAAQGADLPSIKVLATGGTIAGAQASATDYGYKSGAYDVNSLIKAVPNLDKLAVITGEQVANIGSQDMSDEIWLKLAKRLNAVLAEPGTHGALITHGTDTLEETSYFLSLVTKSDKPVVMVGSMRPATAISA
;
A
#
# COMPACT_ATOMS: atom_id res chain seq x y z
N MET A 1 -7.37 75.53 23.18
CA MET A 1 -6.87 74.14 22.99
C MET A 1 -6.75 73.51 24.38
N LYS A 2 -7.81 72.88 24.91
CA LYS A 2 -7.94 71.41 25.15
C LYS A 2 -6.57 70.75 25.40
N ARG A 3 -6.28 70.14 26.55
CA ARG A 3 -7.01 68.98 27.12
C ARG A 3 -6.85 68.89 28.66
N THR A 4 -7.97 68.56 29.30
CA THR A 4 -8.14 68.22 30.71
C THR A 4 -8.11 66.69 30.87
N SER A 5 -7.64 66.28 32.05
CA SER A 5 -7.69 64.99 32.78
C SER A 5 -8.72 63.92 32.36
N ILE A 6 -8.40 62.65 32.65
CA ILE A 6 -9.16 61.73 33.56
C ILE A 6 -8.68 60.27 33.38
N ILE A 7 -8.37 59.64 34.52
CA ILE A 7 -8.15 58.20 34.73
C ILE A 7 -9.53 57.50 34.72
N LEU A 8 -9.69 56.41 33.96
CA LEU A 8 -10.81 55.47 34.16
C LEU A 8 -10.48 54.05 33.64
N SER A 9 -10.66 53.07 34.53
CA SER A 9 -10.48 51.62 34.36
C SER A 9 -11.50 50.98 33.42
N VAL A 10 -11.09 49.99 32.60
CA VAL A 10 -11.96 49.00 31.91
C VAL A 10 -11.14 47.70 31.74
N ALA A 11 -11.36 46.67 32.55
CA ALA A 11 -12.27 45.54 32.33
C ALA A 11 -11.91 44.63 31.12
N THR A 12 -11.43 43.43 31.46
CA THR A 12 -11.75 42.12 30.87
C THR A 12 -11.83 41.98 29.34
N LEU A 13 -10.90 41.21 28.77
CA LEU A 13 -11.21 40.34 27.63
C LEU A 13 -10.46 39.02 27.75
N VAL A 14 -11.06 38.07 28.47
CA VAL A 14 -10.78 36.65 28.27
C VAL A 14 -11.40 36.29 26.92
N ALA A 15 -10.61 36.38 25.86
CA ALA A 15 -10.96 35.74 24.61
C ALA A 15 -10.70 34.23 24.80
N LEU A 16 -11.75 33.51 25.18
CA LEU A 16 -11.89 32.08 24.91
C LEU A 16 -11.83 31.88 23.39
N GLY A 17 -10.63 31.91 22.83
CA GLY A 17 -10.33 31.30 21.55
C GLY A 17 -10.42 29.81 21.76
N GLY A 18 -11.62 29.26 21.57
CA GLY A 18 -11.79 27.83 21.41
C GLY A 18 -10.92 27.40 20.24
N PHE A 19 -9.75 26.85 20.54
CA PHE A 19 -9.08 25.97 19.61
C PHE A 19 -10.04 24.80 19.43
N ALA A 20 -10.83 24.86 18.35
CA ALA A 20 -11.38 23.67 17.77
C ALA A 20 -10.16 22.81 17.43
N ILE A 21 -9.84 21.88 18.33
CA ILE A 21 -9.12 20.67 17.93
C ILE A 21 -10.12 20.00 16.99
N ALA A 22 -9.99 20.31 15.70
CA ALA A 22 -10.52 19.44 14.68
C ALA A 22 -9.92 18.09 15.01
N ALA A 23 -10.75 17.17 15.50
CA ALA A 23 -10.40 15.78 15.54
C ALA A 23 -10.14 15.41 14.08
N GLN A 24 -8.88 15.45 13.67
CA GLN A 24 -8.44 14.77 12.46
C GLN A 24 -8.82 13.32 12.72
N GLY A 25 -9.88 12.86 12.05
CA GLY A 25 -10.09 11.44 11.88
C GLY A 25 -8.77 10.87 11.39
N ALA A 26 -8.29 9.80 12.01
CA ALA A 26 -6.99 9.23 11.69
C ALA A 26 -6.90 9.05 10.16
N ASP A 27 -6.01 9.81 9.51
CA ASP A 27 -5.78 9.65 8.08
C ASP A 27 -5.37 8.19 7.86
N LEU A 28 -6.10 7.50 6.98
CA LEU A 28 -5.84 6.11 6.69
C LEU A 28 -4.41 5.96 6.12
N PRO A 29 -3.67 4.91 6.51
CA PRO A 29 -2.33 4.69 5.99
C PRO A 29 -2.37 4.48 4.48
N SER A 30 -1.44 5.10 3.77
CA SER A 30 -1.26 4.92 2.32
C SER A 30 -0.32 3.75 2.04
N ILE A 31 -0.83 2.72 1.35
CA ILE A 31 -0.10 1.49 1.04
C ILE A 31 0.03 1.33 -0.48
N LYS A 32 1.25 1.06 -0.94
CA LYS A 32 1.51 0.75 -2.35
C LYS A 32 1.55 -0.75 -2.57
N VAL A 33 0.75 -1.26 -3.51
CA VAL A 33 0.82 -2.64 -3.97
C VAL A 33 1.72 -2.73 -5.19
N LEU A 34 2.80 -3.50 -5.11
CA LEU A 34 3.69 -3.82 -6.23
C LEU A 34 3.41 -5.23 -6.71
N ALA A 35 2.79 -5.38 -7.87
CA ALA A 35 2.41 -6.68 -8.39
C ALA A 35 3.50 -7.29 -9.28
N THR A 36 3.85 -8.55 -9.04
CA THR A 36 4.78 -9.33 -9.88
C THR A 36 4.10 -10.47 -10.65
N GLY A 37 2.82 -10.73 -10.36
CA GLY A 37 2.02 -11.80 -10.95
C GLY A 37 1.68 -12.86 -9.91
N GLY A 38 2.08 -14.10 -10.17
CA GLY A 38 1.78 -15.24 -9.30
C GLY A 38 0.36 -15.78 -9.40
N THR A 39 0.11 -16.84 -8.64
CA THR A 39 -1.17 -17.52 -8.52
C THR A 39 -2.28 -16.61 -8.02
N ILE A 40 -1.97 -15.65 -7.13
CA ILE A 40 -2.93 -14.66 -6.63
C ILE A 40 -3.51 -13.79 -7.76
N ALA A 41 -2.71 -13.53 -8.79
CA ALA A 41 -3.13 -12.85 -10.02
C ALA A 41 -3.60 -13.84 -11.10
N GLY A 42 -3.63 -15.14 -10.81
CA GLY A 42 -3.89 -16.20 -11.77
C GLY A 42 -5.36 -16.52 -11.96
N ALA A 43 -5.67 -17.13 -13.11
CA ALA A 43 -7.02 -17.56 -13.47
C ALA A 43 -7.03 -18.98 -14.06
N GLN A 44 -8.09 -19.70 -13.76
CA GLN A 44 -8.44 -20.98 -14.39
C GLN A 44 -9.43 -20.73 -15.52
N ALA A 45 -9.46 -21.64 -16.51
CA ALA A 45 -10.46 -21.59 -17.57
C ALA A 45 -11.87 -21.89 -17.04
N SER A 46 -11.97 -22.80 -16.06
CA SER A 46 -13.18 -23.03 -15.27
C SER A 46 -12.83 -23.35 -13.81
N ALA A 47 -13.79 -23.17 -12.91
CA ALA A 47 -13.60 -23.40 -11.47
C ALA A 47 -13.34 -24.88 -11.10
N THR A 48 -13.56 -25.80 -12.05
CA THR A 48 -13.37 -27.26 -11.88
C THR A 48 -12.13 -27.79 -12.60
N ASP A 49 -11.46 -26.98 -13.42
CA ASP A 49 -10.28 -27.42 -14.18
C ASP A 49 -9.03 -27.50 -13.30
N TYR A 50 -8.11 -28.37 -13.69
CA TYR A 50 -6.78 -28.44 -13.10
C TYR A 50 -5.82 -27.47 -13.79
N GLY A 51 -4.97 -26.81 -13.00
CA GLY A 51 -4.01 -25.82 -13.49
C GLY A 51 -4.61 -24.42 -13.63
N TYR A 52 -3.73 -23.42 -13.76
CA TYR A 52 -4.09 -22.01 -13.92
C TYR A 52 -3.00 -21.27 -14.71
N LYS A 53 -3.37 -20.14 -15.32
CA LYS A 53 -2.40 -19.19 -15.87
C LYS A 53 -2.07 -18.15 -14.80
N SER A 54 -0.80 -18.09 -14.39
CA SER A 54 -0.30 -17.04 -13.50
C SER A 54 -0.43 -15.66 -14.16
N GLY A 55 -0.69 -14.61 -13.37
CA GLY A 55 -0.66 -13.24 -13.90
C GLY A 55 -1.75 -12.93 -14.94
N ALA A 56 -2.94 -13.50 -14.80
CA ALA A 56 -4.08 -13.23 -15.67
C ALA A 56 -4.75 -11.87 -15.37
N TYR A 57 -4.67 -11.39 -14.13
CA TYR A 57 -5.27 -10.12 -13.68
C TYR A 57 -4.21 -9.08 -13.37
N ASP A 58 -4.52 -7.81 -13.67
CA ASP A 58 -3.71 -6.69 -13.22
C ASP A 58 -3.95 -6.35 -11.73
N VAL A 59 -3.03 -5.57 -11.15
CA VAL A 59 -3.08 -5.16 -9.75
C VAL A 59 -4.37 -4.42 -9.36
N ASN A 60 -4.95 -3.61 -10.25
CA ASN A 60 -6.14 -2.82 -9.94
C ASN A 60 -7.40 -3.70 -9.93
N SER A 61 -7.46 -4.72 -10.79
CA SER A 61 -8.49 -5.76 -10.73
C SER A 61 -8.45 -6.50 -9.40
N LEU A 62 -7.26 -6.86 -8.90
CA LEU A 62 -7.11 -7.52 -7.61
C LEU A 62 -7.56 -6.64 -6.43
N ILE A 63 -7.16 -5.36 -6.42
CA ILE A 63 -7.57 -4.43 -5.36
C ILE A 63 -9.10 -4.25 -5.35
N LYS A 64 -9.74 -4.12 -6.52
CA LYS A 64 -11.20 -3.96 -6.61
C LYS A 64 -11.99 -5.20 -6.22
N ALA A 65 -11.40 -6.39 -6.32
CA ALA A 65 -12.06 -7.64 -5.99
C ALA A 65 -12.25 -7.84 -4.48
N VAL A 66 -11.45 -7.17 -3.64
CA VAL A 66 -11.50 -7.33 -2.18
C VAL A 66 -12.33 -6.19 -1.56
N PRO A 67 -13.52 -6.49 -0.99
CA PRO A 67 -14.38 -5.46 -0.42
C PRO A 67 -13.82 -4.90 0.88
N ASN A 68 -14.14 -3.62 1.17
CA ASN A 68 -13.79 -2.91 2.40
C ASN A 68 -12.29 -2.60 2.61
N LEU A 69 -11.42 -2.80 1.61
CA LEU A 69 -10.02 -2.37 1.70
C LEU A 69 -9.87 -0.86 1.91
N ASP A 70 -10.79 -0.08 1.35
CA ASP A 70 -10.90 1.37 1.46
C ASP A 70 -11.14 1.87 2.89
N LYS A 71 -11.62 1.00 3.79
CA LYS A 71 -11.80 1.31 5.22
C LYS A 71 -10.54 1.11 6.04
N LEU A 72 -9.54 0.40 5.51
CA LEU A 72 -8.31 0.05 6.22
C LEU A 72 -7.13 0.94 5.80
N ALA A 73 -7.03 1.27 4.51
CA ALA A 73 -5.89 1.98 3.94
C ALA A 73 -6.27 2.68 2.63
N VAL A 74 -5.52 3.73 2.28
CA VAL A 74 -5.51 4.26 0.91
C VAL A 74 -4.59 3.37 0.08
N ILE A 75 -5.16 2.46 -0.70
CA ILE A 75 -4.39 1.46 -1.46
C ILE A 75 -4.28 1.88 -2.92
N THR A 76 -3.06 1.84 -3.45
CA THR A 76 -2.78 2.09 -4.87
C THR A 76 -1.92 0.97 -5.44
N GLY A 77 -2.19 0.54 -6.68
CA GLY A 77 -1.49 -0.55 -7.32
C GLY A 77 -0.51 -0.09 -8.40
N GLU A 78 0.59 -0.81 -8.53
CA GLU A 78 1.56 -0.70 -9.62
C GLU A 78 1.98 -2.09 -10.12
N GLN A 79 1.98 -2.29 -11.43
CA GLN A 79 2.42 -3.54 -12.05
C GLN A 79 3.93 -3.49 -12.33
N VAL A 80 4.73 -4.28 -11.61
CA VAL A 80 6.20 -4.34 -11.78
C VAL A 80 6.58 -5.43 -12.77
N ALA A 81 5.95 -6.60 -12.65
CA ALA A 81 6.12 -7.75 -13.54
C ALA A 81 4.79 -8.52 -13.61
N ASN A 82 4.68 -9.49 -14.52
CA ASN A 82 3.48 -10.31 -14.63
C ASN A 82 3.86 -11.74 -15.07
N ILE A 83 4.46 -12.50 -14.15
CA ILE A 83 5.08 -13.80 -14.44
C ILE A 83 4.69 -14.87 -13.41
N GLY A 84 5.03 -16.13 -13.71
CA GLY A 84 5.15 -17.17 -12.68
C GLY A 84 6.38 -16.92 -11.83
N SER A 85 6.32 -17.24 -10.54
CA SER A 85 7.46 -17.05 -9.63
C SER A 85 8.69 -17.88 -10.03
N GLN A 86 8.49 -19.02 -10.68
CA GLN A 86 9.57 -19.84 -11.24
C GLN A 86 10.36 -19.14 -12.36
N ASP A 87 9.78 -18.13 -13.00
CA ASP A 87 10.42 -17.36 -14.09
C ASP A 87 11.07 -16.07 -13.56
N MET A 88 11.16 -15.90 -12.23
CA MET A 88 11.77 -14.74 -11.62
C MET A 88 13.27 -14.71 -11.93
N SER A 89 13.77 -13.54 -12.33
CA SER A 89 15.17 -13.35 -12.72
C SER A 89 15.81 -12.22 -11.94
N ASP A 90 17.15 -12.19 -11.91
CA ASP A 90 17.93 -11.12 -11.30
C ASP A 90 17.54 -9.73 -11.84
N GLU A 91 17.22 -9.63 -13.12
CA GLU A 91 16.76 -8.38 -13.73
C GLU A 91 15.44 -7.90 -13.10
N ILE A 92 14.48 -8.82 -12.92
CA ILE A 92 13.18 -8.49 -12.33
C ILE A 92 13.32 -8.20 -10.83
N TRP A 93 14.16 -8.95 -10.12
CA TRP A 93 14.49 -8.67 -8.72
C TRP A 93 15.11 -7.29 -8.54
N LEU A 94 16.10 -6.93 -9.36
CA LEU A 94 16.71 -5.60 -9.32
C LEU A 94 15.70 -4.49 -9.68
N LYS A 95 14.81 -4.74 -10.64
CA LYS A 95 13.72 -3.81 -10.98
C LYS A 95 12.77 -3.62 -9.79
N LEU A 96 12.33 -4.71 -9.16
CA LEU A 96 11.45 -4.70 -8.00
C LEU A 96 12.10 -3.97 -6.81
N ALA A 97 13.34 -4.30 -6.48
CA ALA A 97 14.07 -3.65 -5.38
C ALA A 97 14.25 -2.15 -5.61
N LYS A 98 14.61 -1.73 -6.83
CA LYS A 98 14.71 -0.31 -7.18
C LYS A 98 13.37 0.40 -7.00
N ARG A 99 12.28 -0.21 -7.49
CA ARG A 99 10.97 0.42 -7.40
C ARG A 99 10.44 0.47 -5.98
N LEU A 100 10.60 -0.61 -5.21
CA LEU A 100 10.25 -0.67 -3.79
C LEU A 100 10.94 0.44 -3.00
N ASN A 101 12.26 0.59 -3.15
CA ASN A 101 13.00 1.65 -2.47
C ASN A 101 12.52 3.05 -2.87
N ALA A 102 12.21 3.27 -4.16
CA ALA A 102 11.66 4.55 -4.61
C ALA A 102 10.30 4.85 -3.97
N VAL A 103 9.39 3.87 -3.96
CA VAL A 103 8.06 3.98 -3.34
C VAL A 103 8.14 4.26 -1.84
N LEU A 104 9.03 3.56 -1.14
CA LEU A 104 9.19 3.74 0.31
C LEU A 104 9.84 5.09 0.66
N ALA A 105 10.59 5.70 -0.27
CA ALA A 105 11.12 7.06 -0.10
C ALA A 105 10.06 8.16 -0.33
N GLU A 106 8.94 7.86 -0.98
CA GLU A 106 7.88 8.84 -1.24
C GLU A 106 7.27 9.36 0.09
N PRO A 107 7.19 10.69 0.29
CA PRO A 107 6.47 11.27 1.41
C PRO A 107 4.99 10.85 1.38
N GLY A 108 4.45 10.42 2.52
CA GLY A 108 3.07 9.97 2.63
C GLY A 108 2.83 8.49 2.29
N THR A 109 3.81 7.76 1.73
CA THR A 109 3.74 6.29 1.68
C THR A 109 4.07 5.71 3.05
N HIS A 110 3.18 4.87 3.59
CA HIS A 110 3.31 4.28 4.92
C HIS A 110 3.80 2.83 4.89
N GLY A 111 3.75 2.17 3.73
CA GLY A 111 4.25 0.82 3.55
C GLY A 111 4.04 0.29 2.13
N ALA A 112 4.55 -0.90 1.87
CA ALA A 112 4.37 -1.59 0.60
C ALA A 112 3.90 -3.03 0.80
N LEU A 113 3.07 -3.49 -0.12
CA LEU A 113 2.62 -4.88 -0.22
C LEU A 113 3.03 -5.41 -1.60
N ILE A 114 3.60 -6.60 -1.65
CA ILE A 114 4.10 -7.19 -2.89
C ILE A 114 3.31 -8.46 -3.16
N THR A 115 2.57 -8.49 -4.26
CA THR A 115 1.89 -9.71 -4.70
C THR A 115 2.85 -10.55 -5.52
N HIS A 116 3.00 -11.82 -5.14
CA HIS A 116 4.00 -12.72 -5.70
C HIS A 116 3.45 -14.13 -5.88
N GLY A 117 4.08 -14.91 -6.76
CA GLY A 117 3.86 -16.36 -6.84
C GLY A 117 4.55 -17.08 -5.66
N THR A 118 4.03 -18.23 -5.28
CA THR A 118 4.46 -18.94 -4.07
C THR A 118 5.78 -19.67 -4.23
N ASP A 119 6.11 -20.14 -5.45
CA ASP A 119 7.25 -21.03 -5.70
C ASP A 119 8.61 -20.41 -5.38
N THR A 120 8.72 -19.08 -5.51
CA THR A 120 9.96 -18.34 -5.18
C THR A 120 9.71 -17.13 -4.27
N LEU A 121 8.66 -17.22 -3.45
CA LEU A 121 8.31 -16.15 -2.53
C LEU A 121 9.40 -15.98 -1.48
N GLU A 122 9.97 -17.06 -0.97
CA GLU A 122 11.03 -17.03 0.04
C GLU A 122 12.34 -16.39 -0.46
N GLU A 123 12.80 -16.71 -1.68
CA GLU A 123 14.04 -16.13 -2.21
C GLU A 123 13.87 -14.63 -2.45
N THR A 124 12.73 -14.24 -3.02
CA THR A 124 12.41 -12.83 -3.26
C THR A 124 12.31 -12.06 -1.95
N SER A 125 11.66 -12.65 -0.93
CA SER A 125 11.56 -12.06 0.41
C SER A 125 12.93 -11.87 1.04
N TYR A 126 13.79 -12.89 0.96
CA TYR A 126 15.15 -12.84 1.50
C TYR A 126 15.98 -11.78 0.78
N PHE A 127 15.96 -11.76 -0.56
CA PHE A 127 16.66 -10.76 -1.35
C PHE A 127 16.23 -9.33 -0.97
N LEU A 128 14.92 -9.07 -0.92
CA LEU A 128 14.40 -7.75 -0.55
C LEU A 128 14.74 -7.36 0.89
N SER A 129 14.81 -8.32 1.82
CA SER A 129 15.24 -8.04 3.20
C SER A 129 16.67 -7.50 3.29
N LEU A 130 17.53 -7.86 2.34
CA LEU A 130 18.93 -7.42 2.30
C LEU A 130 19.11 -6.05 1.63
N VAL A 131 18.23 -5.69 0.69
CA VAL A 131 18.43 -4.52 -0.19
C VAL A 131 17.41 -3.40 0.01
N THR A 132 16.39 -3.61 0.85
CA THR A 132 15.42 -2.57 1.19
C THR A 132 16.02 -1.60 2.20
N LYS A 133 15.99 -0.31 1.88
CA LYS A 133 16.60 0.77 2.67
C LYS A 133 15.52 1.62 3.34
N SER A 134 14.63 0.98 4.08
CA SER A 134 13.53 1.65 4.78
C SER A 134 13.09 0.85 5.99
N ASP A 135 12.71 1.56 7.05
CA ASP A 135 12.07 0.97 8.24
C ASP A 135 10.55 0.84 8.09
N LYS A 136 9.98 1.34 6.97
CA LYS A 136 8.57 1.20 6.66
C LYS A 136 8.23 -0.27 6.37
N PRO A 137 7.05 -0.76 6.78
CA PRO A 137 6.67 -2.16 6.59
C PRO A 137 6.59 -2.54 5.11
N VAL A 138 7.19 -3.70 4.79
CA VAL A 138 7.07 -4.38 3.50
C VAL A 138 6.50 -5.77 3.75
N VAL A 139 5.40 -6.09 3.09
CA VAL A 139 4.71 -7.37 3.24
C VAL A 139 4.70 -8.11 1.90
N MET A 140 5.17 -9.35 1.91
CA MET A 140 5.07 -10.27 0.78
C MET A 140 3.79 -11.10 0.92
N VAL A 141 3.00 -11.22 -0.14
CA VAL A 141 1.78 -12.03 -0.14
C VAL A 141 1.64 -12.82 -1.43
N GLY A 142 1.18 -14.06 -1.31
CA GLY A 142 0.83 -14.94 -2.43
C GLY A 142 -0.45 -15.69 -2.13
N SER A 143 -0.84 -16.58 -3.04
CA SER A 143 -1.99 -17.47 -2.86
C SER A 143 -1.64 -18.87 -3.35
N MET A 144 -2.11 -19.90 -2.64
CA MET A 144 -2.01 -21.30 -3.11
C MET A 144 -3.08 -21.65 -4.14
N ARG A 145 -4.11 -20.81 -4.30
CA ARG A 145 -5.22 -21.00 -5.23
C ARG A 145 -5.41 -19.79 -6.16
N PRO A 146 -5.72 -20.01 -7.44
CA PRO A 146 -5.98 -18.92 -8.37
C PRO A 146 -7.25 -18.16 -8.01
N ALA A 147 -7.37 -16.90 -8.43
CA ALA A 147 -8.46 -16.01 -8.04
C ALA A 147 -9.86 -16.50 -8.49
N THR A 148 -9.92 -17.40 -9.47
CA THR A 148 -11.17 -17.98 -9.99
C THR A 148 -11.55 -19.32 -9.34
N ALA A 149 -10.71 -19.85 -8.45
CA ALA A 149 -10.98 -21.11 -7.78
C ALA A 149 -12.13 -20.97 -6.77
N ILE A 150 -12.83 -22.08 -6.52
CA ILE A 150 -13.77 -22.14 -5.40
C ILE A 150 -12.97 -21.96 -4.09
N SER A 151 -13.45 -21.08 -3.22
CA SER A 151 -12.79 -20.70 -1.97
C SER A 151 -11.40 -20.06 -2.18
N ALA A 152 -11.30 -19.20 -3.19
CA ALA A 152 -10.23 -18.21 -3.34
C ALA A 152 -10.46 -16.98 -2.43
#